data_AF-A0A7L3Q495-F1
#
_entry.id   AF-A0A7L3Q495-F1
#
_cell.length_a   1.000
_cell.length_b   1.000
_cell.length_c   1.000
_cell.angle_alpha   90.00
_cell.angle_beta   90.00
_cell.angle_gamma   90.00
#
_symmetry.space_group_name_H-M   'P 1'
#
loop_
_entity.id
_entity.type
_entity.pdbx_description
1 polymer ?
#
loop_
_entity_poly.entity_id
_entity_poly.type
_entity_poly.pdbx_seq_one_letter_code
_entity_poly.pdbx_strand_id
1 'polypeptide(L)' 'PAGLSAGTFPAKLWRLVNDPRVRSLRWDSRARGLLIDRSLFERELLRPGGAQGPGPHAFRATQFRSFVRQLNRYGFHK' A
#
# COMPACT_ATOMS: atom_id res chain seq x y z
N PRO A 1 -15.26 -8.94 16.27
CA PRO A 1 -14.23 -8.73 15.22
C PRO A 1 -13.24 -7.63 15.66
N ALA A 2 -12.00 -8.02 15.99
CA ALA A 2 -10.99 -7.09 16.52
C ALA A 2 -10.76 -5.94 15.53
N GLY A 3 -11.05 -4.72 16.00
CA GLY A 3 -10.91 -3.51 15.20
C GLY A 3 -9.47 -3.33 14.75
N LEU A 4 -9.23 -3.52 13.45
CA LEU A 4 -8.00 -3.08 12.81
C LEU A 4 -7.90 -1.58 13.04
N SER A 5 -7.04 -1.15 13.97
CA SER A 5 -6.84 0.27 14.22
C SER A 5 -6.47 0.94 12.89
N ALA A 6 -7.14 2.04 12.55
CA ALA A 6 -7.06 2.68 11.23
C ALA A 6 -5.63 3.12 10.80
N GLY A 7 -4.65 3.05 11.70
CA GLY A 7 -3.24 3.33 11.45
C GLY A 7 -2.36 2.11 11.15
N THR A 8 -2.86 0.87 11.26
CA THR A 8 -2.07 -0.35 11.04
C THR A 8 -1.76 -0.57 9.56
N PHE A 9 -0.66 -1.28 9.26
CA PHE A 9 -0.27 -1.58 7.89
C PHE A 9 -1.37 -2.27 7.06
N PRO A 10 -2.09 -3.30 7.56
CA PRO A 10 -3.15 -3.94 6.78
C PRO A 10 -4.31 -3.00 6.46
N ALA A 11 -4.73 -2.16 7.41
CA ALA A 11 -5.78 -1.18 7.20
C ALA A 11 -5.38 -0.12 6.14
N LYS A 12 -4.12 0.36 6.22
CA LYS A 12 -3.57 1.29 5.22
C LYS A 12 -3.47 0.65 3.84
N LEU A 13 -2.98 -0.59 3.76
CA LEU A 13 -2.88 -1.35 2.52
C LEU A 13 -4.26 -1.51 1.88
N TRP A 14 -5.26 -1.94 2.65
CA TRP A 14 -6.63 -2.10 2.15
C TRP A 14 -7.17 -0.80 1.55
N ARG A 15 -6.99 0.34 2.22
CA ARG A 15 -7.44 1.64 1.71
C ARG A 15 -6.75 2.03 0.41
N LEU A 16 -5.44 1.82 0.28
CA LEU A 16 -4.71 2.19 -0.95
C LEU A 16 -5.10 1.33 -2.14
N VAL A 17 -5.26 0.02 -1.94
CA VAL A 17 -5.63 -0.87 -3.05
C VAL A 17 -7.04 -0.58 -3.57
N ASN A 18 -7.92 -0.04 -2.72
CA ASN A 18 -9.29 0.33 -3.07
C ASN A 18 -9.44 1.82 -3.45
N ASP A 19 -8.36 2.61 -3.45
CA ASP A 19 -8.43 4.02 -3.85
C ASP A 19 -8.25 4.15 -5.37
N PRO A 20 -9.25 4.68 -6.11
CA PRO A 20 -9.15 4.82 -7.57
C PRO A 20 -8.03 5.78 -8.04
N ARG A 21 -7.47 6.59 -7.14
CA ARG A 21 -6.33 7.46 -7.40
C ARG A 21 -5.00 6.71 -7.41
N VAL A 22 -4.96 5.50 -6.84
CA VAL A 22 -3.77 4.67 -6.74
C VAL A 22 -3.87 3.57 -7.79
N ARG A 23 -3.04 3.66 -8.84
CA ARG A 23 -3.04 2.69 -9.94
C ARG A 23 -1.90 1.69 -9.80
N SER A 24 -0.90 2.04 -9.02
CA SER A 24 0.26 1.20 -8.72
C SER A 24 -0.05 -0.05 -7.89
N LEU A 25 -1.18 -0.08 -7.19
CA LEU A 25 -1.64 -1.21 -6.37
C LEU A 25 -3.00 -1.68 -6.84
N ARG A 26 -3.13 -2.98 -7.13
CA ARG A 26 -4.42 -3.56 -7.51
C ARG A 26 -4.52 -5.03 -7.11
N TRP A 27 -5.73 -5.49 -6.86
CA TRP A 27 -6.01 -6.92 -6.75
C TRP A 27 -5.80 -7.61 -8.09
N ASP A 28 -5.32 -8.86 -8.06
CA ASP A 28 -5.38 -9.73 -9.22
C ASP A 28 -6.85 -10.03 -9.60
N SER A 29 -7.07 -10.62 -10.77
CA SER A 29 -8.43 -10.90 -11.27
C SER A 29 -9.23 -11.85 -10.36
N ARG A 30 -8.57 -12.56 -9.46
CA ARG A 30 -9.19 -13.49 -8.50
C ARG A 30 -9.31 -12.92 -7.08
N ALA A 31 -8.86 -11.69 -6.84
CA ALA A 31 -8.75 -11.07 -5.52
C ALA A 31 -8.00 -11.92 -4.48
N ARG A 32 -7.04 -12.74 -4.93
CA ARG A 32 -6.19 -13.61 -4.09
C ARG A 32 -4.79 -13.05 -3.91
N GLY A 33 -4.35 -12.19 -4.82
CA GLY A 33 -3.00 -11.65 -4.83
C GLY A 33 -2.98 -10.14 -5.06
N LEU A 34 -1.89 -9.51 -4.61
CA LEU A 34 -1.66 -8.09 -4.80
C LEU A 34 -0.67 -7.87 -5.95
N LEU A 35 -1.09 -7.14 -6.97
CA LEU A 35 -0.23 -6.70 -8.06
C LEU A 35 0.31 -5.31 -7.73
N ILE A 36 1.62 -5.17 -7.83
CA ILE A 36 2.33 -3.93 -7.49
C ILE A 36 3.21 -3.52 -8.67
N ASP A 37 2.87 -2.41 -9.32
CA ASP A 37 3.79 -1.77 -10.28
C ASP A 37 4.79 -0.91 -9.50
N ARG A 38 6.04 -1.38 -9.41
CA ARG A 38 7.08 -0.72 -8.62
C ARG A 38 7.36 0.71 -9.10
N SER A 39 7.50 0.92 -10.41
CA SER A 39 7.87 2.22 -10.97
C SER A 39 6.74 3.23 -10.81
N LEU A 40 5.50 2.79 -10.93
CA LEU A 40 4.33 3.63 -10.65
C LEU A 40 4.17 3.87 -9.16
N PHE A 41 4.39 2.86 -8.31
CA PHE A 41 4.32 2.96 -6.84
C PHE A 41 5.30 4.01 -6.32
N GLU A 42 6.56 3.98 -6.77
CA GLU A 42 7.57 4.95 -6.37
C GLU A 42 7.16 6.39 -6.75
N ARG A 43 6.52 6.58 -7.90
CA ARG A 43 6.06 7.90 -8.36
C ARG A 43 4.78 8.38 -7.68
N GLU A 44 3.80 7.50 -7.49
CA GLU A 44 2.49 7.83 -6.92
C GLU A 44 2.53 7.92 -5.39
N LEU A 45 3.25 7.00 -4.73
CA LEU A 45 3.12 6.78 -3.30
C LEU A 45 4.36 7.18 -2.51
N LEU A 46 5.56 7.18 -3.10
CA LEU A 46 6.81 7.52 -2.40
C LEU A 46 7.32 8.94 -2.69
N ARG A 47 6.70 9.67 -3.63
CA ARG A 47 7.00 11.07 -3.88
C ARG A 47 6.29 11.99 -2.85
N PRO A 48 6.96 13.05 -2.37
CA PRO A 48 6.30 14.12 -1.62
C PRO A 48 5.11 14.68 -2.41
N GLY A 49 3.93 14.78 -1.79
CA GLY A 49 2.70 15.26 -2.45
C GLY A 49 2.03 14.25 -3.39
N GLY A 50 2.43 12.98 -3.37
CA GLY A 50 1.82 11.91 -4.15
C GLY A 50 0.38 11.56 -3.73
N ALA A 51 -0.20 10.53 -4.37
CA ALA A 51 -1.60 10.11 -4.26
C ALA A 51 -2.08 9.83 -2.82
N GLN A 52 -1.17 9.61 -1.86
CA GLN A 52 -1.51 9.43 -0.44
C GLN A 52 -1.92 10.74 0.26
N GLY A 53 -1.55 11.90 -0.28
CA GLY A 53 -1.78 13.22 0.32
C GLY A 53 -1.08 13.44 1.67
N PRO A 54 -1.10 14.68 2.20
CA PRO A 54 -0.66 14.95 3.57
C PRO A 54 -1.70 14.40 4.55
N GLY A 55 -1.31 13.45 5.41
CA GLY A 55 -2.20 12.94 6.46
C GLY A 55 -1.60 11.78 7.26
N PRO A 56 -2.16 11.47 8.45
CA PRO A 56 -1.66 10.39 9.33
C PRO A 56 -1.74 8.99 8.69
N HIS A 57 -2.46 8.87 7.58
CA HIS A 57 -2.69 7.62 6.87
C HIS A 57 -1.63 7.29 5.82
N ALA A 58 -0.81 8.26 5.40
CA ALA A 58 0.25 8.02 4.43
C ALA A 58 1.29 7.02 4.96
N PHE A 59 1.85 6.21 4.06
CA PHE A 59 3.05 5.43 4.33
C PHE A 59 4.22 6.37 4.54
N ARG A 60 4.83 6.32 5.73
CA ARG A 60 6.12 6.97 5.99
C ARG A 60 7.30 6.29 5.28
N ALA A 61 7.05 5.26 4.47
CA ALA A 61 8.09 4.62 3.71
C ALA A 61 8.61 5.61 2.66
N THR A 62 9.92 5.77 2.58
CA THR A 62 10.62 6.52 1.51
C THR A 62 11.16 5.60 0.43
N GLN A 63 11.07 4.28 0.65
CA GLN A 63 11.66 3.25 -0.21
C GLN A 63 10.71 2.07 -0.38
N PHE A 64 10.63 1.55 -1.60
CA PHE A 64 9.81 0.38 -1.95
C PHE A 64 10.16 -0.86 -1.11
N ARG A 65 11.44 -1.06 -0.80
CA ARG A 65 11.90 -2.18 0.02
C ARG A 65 11.31 -2.18 1.43
N SER A 66 11.01 -1.02 2.00
CA SER A 66 10.34 -0.92 3.30
C SER A 66 8.88 -1.35 3.22
N PHE A 67 8.21 -1.14 2.08
CA PHE A 67 6.87 -1.63 1.81
C PHE A 67 6.87 -3.17 1.68
N VAL A 68 7.81 -3.74 0.91
CA VAL A 68 7.96 -5.20 0.77
C VAL A 68 8.26 -5.86 2.12
N ARG A 69 9.10 -5.26 2.96
CA ARG A 69 9.36 -5.78 4.31
C ARG A 69 8.09 -5.87 5.17
N GLN A 70 7.21 -4.87 5.07
CA GLN A 70 5.93 -4.91 5.77
C GLN A 70 5.02 -6.00 5.20
N LEU A 71 4.93 -6.14 3.86
CA LEU A 71 4.20 -7.24 3.24
C LEU A 71 4.65 -8.61 3.77
N ASN A 72 5.95 -8.87 3.78
CA ASN A 72 6.52 -10.12 4.30
C ASN A 72 6.19 -10.33 5.79
N ARG A 73 6.20 -9.25 6.59
CA ARG A 73 5.84 -9.32 8.03
C ARG A 73 4.39 -9.73 8.25
N TYR A 74 3.51 -9.43 7.31
CA TYR A 74 2.09 -9.79 7.34
C TYR A 74 1.76 -11.04 6.51
N GLY A 75 2.77 -11.83 6.11
CA GLY A 75 2.58 -13.12 5.45
C GLY A 75 2.32 -13.06 3.95
N PHE A 76 2.56 -11.92 3.30
CA PHE A 76 2.58 -11.86 1.84
C PHE A 76 3.90 -12.45 1.33
N HIS A 77 3.78 -13.28 0.31
CA HIS A 77 4.92 -13.89 -0.39
C HIS A 77 4.75 -13.67 -1.90
N LYS A 78 5.86 -13.69 -2.63
CA LYS A 78 5.88 -13.48 -4.08
C LYS A 78 5.43 -14.73 -4.82
#